data_AF-A0A1G6QS44-F1
#
_entry.id   AF-A0A1G6QS44-F1
#
_cell.length_a   1.000
_cell.length_b   1.000
_cell.length_c   1.000
_cell.angle_alpha   90.00
_cell.angle_beta   90.00
_cell.angle_gamma   90.00
#
_symmetry.space_group_name_H-M   'P 1'
#
loop_
_entity.id
_entity.type
_entity.pdbx_description
1 polymer ?
#
loop_
_entity_poly.entity_id
_entity_poly.type
_entity_poly.pdbx_seq_one_letter_code
_entity_poly.pdbx_strand_id
1 'polypeptide(L)'
;MEIKNKKWDRDFFFKERLNILSQWPTGNEVDLKDAFRFHHCMHPLKNASNKAMEALKTGKTMMCPSTGKDTIEAHKGLLLYMQEEAKVEFVTTYIDSLTRNSKFALAKQELEKAIKTGSPRLNGFPVVEHGIAGNREVINALKIPALLFGPTPDARLAHEIGLAGGHTGYSGGPMISFWNYTKNVPVENIIYNFQYINRLMGHYEEHGVPMLYCVSGAMPATSPPSLMITPEIIEVLIAAEQGVKHVQLNCWVQGHFAQDLGMIVTFKKLAREYLDRFGHTDVKLTTYCVSPTGRFPLAQDQVYGLISYYSVLAVLGQVQLVGSRTIDEAHHIPTKEGTAHSFRCAAMAINMLQPQNFNVLDNIDVKTEAYYIEIETRAMLEKVLELGKGDIVVGTKLGVAAGILDQPYSTSQLVHSKVLGVKDATGAARFYDFGNLPFDAEIRNFHRSKINEREKILGKKIDYDILVKDLTAVSDGAILPRY
;
A
#
# COMPACT_ATOMS: atom_id res chain seq x y z
N MET A 1 -27.53 2.59 -6.43
CA MET A 1 -27.04 3.94 -6.77
C MET A 1 -26.02 3.78 -7.87
N GLU A 2 -26.05 4.62 -8.91
CA GLU A 2 -24.99 4.63 -9.92
C GLU A 2 -23.73 5.22 -9.27
N ILE A 3 -22.65 4.44 -9.21
CA ILE A 3 -21.38 4.88 -8.61
C ILE A 3 -20.68 5.87 -9.54
N LYS A 4 -20.10 6.93 -8.97
CA LYS A 4 -19.44 8.02 -9.70
C LYS A 4 -18.34 8.62 -8.85
N ASN A 5 -17.38 9.29 -9.48
CA ASN A 5 -16.37 10.06 -8.77
C ASN A 5 -16.94 11.41 -8.32
N LYS A 6 -17.73 11.37 -7.25
CA LYS A 6 -18.33 12.56 -6.65
C LYS A 6 -18.31 12.45 -5.14
N LYS A 7 -17.92 13.54 -4.47
CA LYS A 7 -17.96 13.64 -3.01
C LYS A 7 -19.36 13.30 -2.52
N TRP A 8 -19.44 12.39 -1.56
CA TRP A 8 -20.71 12.04 -0.96
C TRP A 8 -21.29 13.23 -0.20
N ASP A 9 -22.55 13.52 -0.47
CA ASP A 9 -23.33 14.48 0.29
C ASP A 9 -23.31 14.10 1.77
N ARG A 10 -23.33 15.11 2.63
CA ARG A 10 -23.26 14.95 4.08
C ARG A 10 -24.43 14.09 4.57
N ASP A 11 -25.66 14.39 4.16
CA ASP A 11 -26.84 13.68 4.65
C ASP A 11 -26.83 12.22 4.20
N PHE A 12 -26.43 11.97 2.95
CA PHE A 12 -26.22 10.62 2.43
C PHE A 12 -25.15 9.87 3.23
N PHE A 13 -23.99 10.48 3.46
CA PHE A 13 -22.91 9.89 4.24
C PHE A 13 -23.41 9.50 5.63
N PHE A 14 -24.00 10.43 6.39
CA PHE A 14 -24.50 10.13 7.74
C PHE A 14 -25.61 9.07 7.77
N LYS A 15 -26.46 8.99 6.75
CA LYS A 15 -27.43 7.91 6.60
C LYS A 15 -26.74 6.56 6.43
N GLU A 16 -25.75 6.47 5.55
CA GLU A 16 -24.97 5.25 5.37
C GLU A 16 -24.23 4.87 6.65
N ARG A 17 -23.69 5.84 7.39
CA ARG A 17 -23.00 5.60 8.66
C ARG A 17 -23.88 4.88 9.68
N LEU A 18 -25.15 5.23 9.79
CA LEU A 18 -26.08 4.53 10.70
C LEU A 18 -26.16 3.03 10.37
N ASN A 19 -26.18 2.67 9.09
CA ASN A 19 -26.18 1.27 8.65
C ASN A 19 -24.86 0.58 9.04
N ILE A 20 -23.72 1.24 8.82
CA ILE A 20 -22.39 0.68 9.15
C ILE A 20 -22.23 0.47 10.66
N LEU A 21 -22.57 1.46 11.48
CA LEU A 21 -22.43 1.37 12.93
C LEU A 21 -23.35 0.30 13.55
N SER A 22 -24.45 -0.05 12.87
CA SER A 22 -25.35 -1.11 13.32
C SER A 22 -24.84 -2.54 13.06
N GLN A 23 -23.75 -2.72 12.31
CA GLN A 23 -23.23 -4.04 11.92
C GLN A 23 -22.64 -4.85 13.09
N TRP A 24 -22.21 -4.20 14.18
CA TRP A 24 -21.70 -4.87 15.39
C TRP A 24 -21.96 -4.00 16.64
N PRO A 25 -22.15 -4.58 17.84
CA PRO A 25 -22.50 -3.81 19.03
C PRO A 25 -21.56 -2.65 19.38
N THR A 26 -20.25 -2.81 19.16
CA THR A 26 -19.23 -1.77 19.41
C THR A 26 -19.35 -0.57 18.47
N GLY A 27 -20.06 -0.68 17.35
CA GLY A 27 -20.36 0.46 16.49
C GLY A 27 -21.26 1.51 17.17
N ASN A 28 -22.06 1.12 18.18
CA ASN A 28 -22.86 2.06 18.97
C ASN A 28 -22.01 2.96 19.89
N GLU A 29 -20.73 2.63 20.10
CA GLU A 29 -19.80 3.41 20.91
C GLU A 29 -19.18 4.59 20.14
N VAL A 30 -19.35 4.63 18.81
CA VAL A 30 -18.69 5.62 17.95
C VAL A 30 -19.37 6.99 18.07
N ASP A 31 -18.76 7.90 18.82
CA ASP A 31 -19.09 9.33 18.83
C ASP A 31 -17.97 10.13 18.14
N LEU A 32 -18.30 10.76 17.00
CA LEU A 32 -17.36 11.58 16.25
C LEU A 32 -16.87 12.82 17.02
N LYS A 33 -17.73 13.45 17.83
CA LYS A 33 -17.31 14.64 18.58
C LYS A 33 -16.27 14.27 19.64
N ASP A 34 -16.49 13.15 20.31
CA ASP A 34 -15.52 12.59 21.25
C ASP A 34 -14.23 12.15 20.53
N ALA A 35 -14.35 11.50 19.36
CA ALA A 35 -13.20 11.14 18.54
C ALA A 35 -12.36 12.36 18.15
N PHE A 36 -12.97 13.44 17.64
CA PHE A 36 -12.24 14.66 17.28
C PHE A 36 -11.52 15.25 18.48
N ARG A 37 -12.20 15.33 19.64
CA ARG A 37 -11.57 15.81 20.88
C ARG A 37 -10.38 14.93 21.27
N PHE A 38 -10.51 13.61 21.19
CA PHE A 38 -9.43 12.68 21.47
C PHE A 38 -8.22 12.93 20.56
N HIS A 39 -8.46 13.10 19.26
CA HIS A 39 -7.41 13.43 18.29
C HIS A 39 -6.72 14.77 18.57
N HIS A 40 -7.49 15.82 18.88
CA HIS A 40 -6.96 17.14 19.20
C HIS A 40 -6.14 17.18 20.50
N CYS A 41 -6.38 16.25 21.42
CA CYS A 41 -5.58 16.09 22.63
C CYS A 41 -4.27 15.31 22.40
N MET A 42 -4.09 14.63 21.26
CA MET A 42 -2.85 13.90 20.97
C MET A 42 -1.71 14.85 20.61
N HIS A 43 -0.48 14.47 20.96
CA HIS A 43 0.71 15.19 20.52
C HIS A 43 0.74 15.31 18.98
N PRO A 44 1.06 16.48 18.38
CA PRO A 44 0.97 16.68 16.93
C PRO A 44 1.76 15.66 16.10
N LEU A 45 2.92 15.21 16.57
CA LEU A 45 3.74 14.18 15.89
C LEU A 45 3.33 12.73 16.20
N LYS A 46 2.31 12.51 17.04
CA LYS A 46 1.61 11.22 17.15
C LYS A 46 0.55 11.06 16.04
N ASN A 47 0.37 12.09 15.20
CA ASN A 47 -0.43 12.03 14.00
C ASN A 47 0.44 11.68 12.78
N ALA A 48 0.05 10.67 12.02
CA ALA A 48 0.82 10.16 10.90
C ALA A 48 1.01 11.19 9.78
N SER A 49 -0.03 11.96 9.44
CA SER A 49 0.05 13.01 8.42
C SER A 49 1.08 14.07 8.81
N ASN A 50 0.98 14.61 10.02
CA ASN A 50 1.89 15.64 10.51
C ASN A 50 3.34 15.14 10.53
N LYS A 51 3.55 13.91 11.02
CA LYS A 51 4.89 13.32 11.09
C LYS A 51 5.48 13.04 9.71
N ALA A 52 4.68 12.56 8.76
CA ALA A 52 5.12 12.34 7.37
C ALA A 52 5.45 13.66 6.65
N MET A 53 4.68 14.72 6.90
CA MET A 53 4.98 16.06 6.38
C MET A 53 6.25 16.65 6.97
N GLU A 54 6.52 16.42 8.26
CA GLU A 54 7.78 16.80 8.88
C GLU A 54 8.97 16.03 8.28
N ALA A 55 8.78 14.74 7.97
CA ALA A 55 9.74 13.93 7.23
C ALA A 55 10.09 14.55 5.89
N LEU A 56 9.07 14.92 5.12
CA LEU A 56 9.23 15.56 3.81
C LEU A 56 9.99 16.87 3.93
N LYS A 57 9.60 17.73 4.87
CA LYS A 57 10.22 19.03 5.12
C LYS A 57 11.69 18.92 5.51
N THR A 58 12.04 17.90 6.29
CA THR A 58 13.39 17.69 6.82
C THR A 58 14.25 16.74 6.00
N GLY A 59 13.72 16.21 4.88
CA GLY A 59 14.43 15.26 4.02
C GLY A 59 14.72 13.92 4.72
N LYS A 60 13.90 13.53 5.70
CA LYS A 60 14.10 12.29 6.47
C LYS A 60 13.29 11.13 5.90
N THR A 61 13.93 9.96 5.90
CA THR A 61 13.34 8.65 5.67
C THR A 61 13.14 7.96 7.02
N MET A 62 11.89 7.62 7.32
CA MET A 62 11.46 6.96 8.56
C MET A 62 10.99 5.53 8.27
N MET A 63 10.73 4.75 9.31
CA MET A 63 10.35 3.34 9.18
C MET A 63 8.94 3.04 9.70
N CYS A 64 8.25 2.11 9.04
CA CYS A 64 6.89 1.68 9.39
C CYS A 64 6.70 0.16 9.22
N PRO A 65 6.88 -0.65 10.28
CA PRO A 65 6.57 -2.08 10.26
C PRO A 65 5.06 -2.34 10.20
N SER A 66 4.72 -3.45 9.53
CA SER A 66 3.36 -3.99 9.52
C SER A 66 3.21 -5.12 10.52
N THR A 67 2.48 -4.90 11.62
CA THR A 67 2.35 -5.91 12.70
C THR A 67 0.96 -5.93 13.34
N GLY A 68 0.56 -7.06 13.93
CA GLY A 68 -0.73 -7.23 14.60
C GLY A 68 -0.75 -8.45 15.51
N LYS A 69 -1.48 -8.37 16.62
CA LYS A 69 -1.73 -9.47 17.57
C LYS A 69 -3.18 -9.39 18.04
N ASP A 70 -3.72 -10.50 18.52
CA ASP A 70 -5.14 -10.65 18.84
C ASP A 70 -5.60 -9.90 20.08
N THR A 71 -4.92 -10.04 21.22
CA THR A 71 -5.32 -9.41 22.48
C THR A 71 -4.74 -8.00 22.63
N ILE A 72 -5.41 -7.14 23.42
CA ILE A 72 -4.94 -5.77 23.72
C ILE A 72 -3.53 -5.79 24.31
N GLU A 73 -3.29 -6.61 25.33
CA GLU A 73 -1.97 -6.70 25.98
C GLU A 73 -0.88 -7.18 25.02
N ALA A 74 -1.15 -8.21 24.22
CA ALA A 74 -0.17 -8.71 23.25
C ALA A 74 0.10 -7.68 22.14
N HIS A 75 -0.92 -6.98 21.67
CA HIS A 75 -0.78 -5.97 20.62
C HIS A 75 -0.06 -4.72 21.13
N LYS A 76 -0.46 -4.21 22.30
CA LYS A 76 0.22 -3.12 23.00
C LYS A 76 1.70 -3.45 23.23
N GLY A 77 2.01 -4.63 23.76
CA GLY A 77 3.38 -5.10 23.98
C GLY A 77 4.19 -5.22 22.69
N LEU A 78 3.58 -5.70 21.60
CA LEU A 78 4.21 -5.74 20.27
C LEU A 78 4.56 -4.34 19.76
N LEU A 79 3.61 -3.40 19.80
CA LEU A 79 3.82 -2.05 19.28
C LEU A 79 4.81 -1.23 20.12
N LEU A 80 4.79 -1.40 21.46
CA LEU A 80 5.81 -0.84 22.35
C LEU A 80 7.19 -1.40 22.03
N TYR A 81 7.31 -2.71 21.78
CA TYR A 81 8.57 -3.31 21.36
C TYR A 81 9.07 -2.74 20.03
N MET A 82 8.19 -2.49 19.05
CA MET A 82 8.57 -1.80 17.81
C MET A 82 9.12 -0.40 18.10
N GLN A 83 8.42 0.36 18.94
CA GLN A 83 8.84 1.72 19.31
C GLN A 83 10.18 1.76 20.06
N GLU A 84 10.39 0.85 21.01
CA GLU A 84 11.51 0.92 21.96
C GLU A 84 12.74 0.14 21.47
N GLU A 85 12.54 -1.06 20.94
CA GLU A 85 13.61 -1.98 20.55
C GLU A 85 13.95 -1.90 19.06
N ALA A 86 12.93 -1.77 18.21
CA ALA A 86 13.14 -1.56 16.77
C ALA A 86 13.40 -0.08 16.43
N LYS A 87 13.03 0.85 17.32
CA LYS A 87 13.18 2.30 17.18
C LYS A 87 12.54 2.87 15.92
N VAL A 88 11.40 2.33 15.53
CA VAL A 88 10.64 2.80 14.36
C VAL A 88 9.81 4.03 14.69
N GLU A 89 9.52 4.85 13.70
CA GLU A 89 8.80 6.11 13.89
C GLU A 89 7.30 6.03 13.59
N PHE A 90 6.85 4.95 12.95
CA PHE A 90 5.45 4.66 12.69
C PHE A 90 5.20 3.19 13.00
N VAL A 91 3.95 2.84 13.27
CA VAL A 91 3.51 1.44 13.30
C VAL A 91 2.18 1.32 12.58
N THR A 92 1.85 0.10 12.15
CA THR A 92 0.48 -0.22 11.76
C THR A 92 -0.16 -1.20 12.74
N THR A 93 -1.47 -1.14 12.84
CA THR A 93 -2.31 -2.19 13.42
C THR A 93 -2.86 -3.03 12.27
N TYR A 94 -2.26 -4.21 12.05
CA TYR A 94 -2.74 -5.15 11.05
C TYR A 94 -4.03 -5.81 11.54
N ILE A 95 -5.13 -5.52 10.85
CA ILE A 95 -6.46 -6.05 11.13
C ILE A 95 -6.49 -7.56 10.81
N ASP A 96 -7.00 -8.37 11.74
CA ASP A 96 -7.10 -9.81 11.53
C ASP A 96 -7.99 -10.17 10.33
N SER A 97 -7.73 -11.32 9.71
CA SER A 97 -8.43 -11.74 8.50
C SER A 97 -9.94 -11.96 8.69
N LEU A 98 -10.41 -12.35 9.89
CA LEU A 98 -11.85 -12.54 10.13
C LEU A 98 -12.55 -11.18 10.20
N THR A 99 -11.99 -10.20 10.92
CA THR A 99 -12.50 -8.82 10.93
C THR A 99 -12.46 -8.21 9.53
N ARG A 100 -11.38 -8.41 8.78
CA ARG A 100 -11.31 -7.97 7.37
C ARG A 100 -12.44 -8.53 6.53
N ASN A 101 -12.86 -9.78 6.74
CA ASN A 101 -13.97 -10.40 6.00
C ASN A 101 -15.34 -10.20 6.68
N SER A 102 -15.46 -9.23 7.59
CA SER A 102 -16.68 -8.92 8.35
C SER A 102 -17.26 -10.13 9.11
N LYS A 103 -16.40 -11.07 9.53
CA LYS A 103 -16.76 -12.26 10.31
C LYS A 103 -16.59 -12.00 11.81
N PHE A 104 -17.20 -10.92 12.31
CA PHE A 104 -17.00 -10.41 13.67
C PHE A 104 -17.34 -11.45 14.76
N ALA A 105 -18.41 -12.22 14.60
CA ALA A 105 -18.77 -13.28 15.54
C ALA A 105 -17.69 -14.38 15.66
N LEU A 106 -17.04 -14.74 14.54
CA LEU A 106 -15.93 -15.70 14.56
C LEU A 106 -14.66 -15.08 15.15
N ALA A 107 -14.39 -13.81 14.83
CA ALA A 107 -13.26 -13.08 15.43
C ALA A 107 -13.39 -13.02 16.96
N LYS A 108 -14.60 -12.73 17.47
CA LYS A 108 -14.92 -12.78 18.90
C LYS A 108 -14.64 -14.15 19.52
N GLN A 109 -15.18 -15.22 18.92
CA GLN A 109 -14.98 -16.58 19.43
C GLN A 109 -13.50 -16.98 19.48
N GLU A 110 -12.71 -16.63 18.45
CA GLU A 110 -11.27 -16.91 18.43
C GLU A 110 -10.50 -16.04 19.42
N LEU A 111 -10.90 -14.78 19.63
CA LEU A 111 -10.34 -13.91 20.67
C LEU A 111 -10.59 -14.46 22.08
N GLU A 112 -11.81 -14.91 22.37
CA GLU A 112 -12.15 -15.54 23.65
C GLU A 112 -11.29 -16.79 23.91
N LYS A 113 -11.04 -17.59 22.87
CA LYS A 113 -10.12 -18.74 22.94
C LYS A 113 -8.67 -18.31 23.15
N ALA A 114 -8.22 -17.24 22.49
CA ALA A 114 -6.87 -16.71 22.68
C ALA A 114 -6.65 -16.27 24.13
N ILE A 115 -7.61 -15.54 24.71
CA ILE A 115 -7.57 -15.09 26.10
C ILE A 115 -7.57 -16.29 27.05
N LYS A 116 -8.45 -17.27 26.83
CA LYS A 116 -8.56 -18.46 27.68
C LYS A 116 -7.30 -19.33 27.66
N THR A 117 -6.63 -19.44 26.52
CA THR A 117 -5.49 -20.33 26.33
C THR A 117 -4.13 -19.64 26.48
N GLY A 118 -4.09 -18.30 26.49
CA GLY A 118 -2.85 -17.52 26.44
C GLY A 118 -2.06 -17.68 25.14
N SER A 119 -2.66 -18.27 24.10
CA SER A 119 -2.00 -18.57 22.83
C SER A 119 -2.68 -17.84 21.66
N PRO A 120 -1.91 -17.26 20.71
CA PRO A 120 -2.50 -16.51 19.61
C PRO A 120 -3.46 -17.34 18.74
N ARG A 121 -4.62 -16.77 18.40
CA ARG A 121 -5.64 -17.41 17.54
C ARG A 121 -5.97 -16.64 16.28
N LEU A 122 -5.65 -15.34 16.25
CA LEU A 122 -5.84 -14.48 15.09
C LEU A 122 -4.50 -14.01 14.53
N ASN A 123 -4.45 -13.74 13.23
CA ASN A 123 -3.27 -13.24 12.53
C ASN A 123 -3.13 -11.71 12.57
N GLY A 124 -3.92 -11.04 13.41
CA GLY A 124 -3.95 -9.59 13.54
C GLY A 124 -4.82 -9.15 14.70
N PHE A 125 -5.03 -7.83 14.82
CA PHE A 125 -5.84 -7.21 15.87
C PHE A 125 -7.31 -7.10 15.43
N PRO A 126 -8.26 -7.68 16.18
CA PRO A 126 -9.69 -7.56 15.88
C PRO A 126 -10.22 -6.20 16.32
N VAL A 127 -9.89 -5.16 15.54
CA VAL A 127 -10.22 -3.75 15.79
C VAL A 127 -11.68 -3.54 16.18
N VAL A 128 -12.60 -4.22 15.50
CA VAL A 128 -14.05 -4.08 15.73
C VAL A 128 -14.46 -4.67 17.08
N GLU A 129 -13.93 -5.84 17.44
CA GLU A 129 -14.29 -6.52 18.69
C GLU A 129 -13.75 -5.78 19.92
N HIS A 130 -12.56 -5.20 19.84
CA HIS A 130 -11.96 -4.43 20.94
C HIS A 130 -12.62 -3.06 21.18
N GLY A 131 -13.48 -2.60 20.25
CA GLY A 131 -14.24 -1.36 20.40
C GLY A 131 -13.38 -0.11 20.58
N ILE A 132 -13.99 1.00 20.98
CA ILE A 132 -13.25 2.28 21.12
C ILE A 132 -12.25 2.21 22.27
N ALA A 133 -12.66 1.61 23.40
CA ALA A 133 -11.84 1.54 24.61
C ALA A 133 -10.54 0.76 24.38
N GLY A 134 -10.60 -0.43 23.80
CA GLY A 134 -9.42 -1.25 23.56
C GLY A 134 -8.46 -0.65 22.54
N ASN A 135 -9.00 -0.03 21.48
CA ASN A 135 -8.17 0.71 20.52
C ASN A 135 -7.47 1.91 21.21
N ARG A 136 -8.18 2.71 22.01
CA ARG A 136 -7.59 3.84 22.74
C ARG A 136 -6.55 3.40 23.76
N GLU A 137 -6.74 2.26 24.41
CA GLU A 137 -5.73 1.72 25.33
C GLU A 137 -4.40 1.47 24.62
N VAL A 138 -4.44 0.80 23.46
CA VAL A 138 -3.26 0.57 22.62
C VAL A 138 -2.67 1.90 22.16
N ILE A 139 -3.49 2.80 21.61
CA ILE A 139 -3.00 4.08 21.08
C ILE A 139 -2.37 4.91 22.20
N ASN A 140 -2.98 5.02 23.38
CA ASN A 140 -2.46 5.82 24.50
C ASN A 140 -1.10 5.35 25.01
N ALA A 141 -0.79 4.06 24.91
CA ALA A 141 0.52 3.54 25.28
C ALA A 141 1.66 4.03 24.37
N LEU A 142 1.36 4.42 23.13
CA LEU A 142 2.34 4.80 22.13
C LEU A 142 2.68 6.29 22.14
N LYS A 143 3.92 6.61 21.76
CA LYS A 143 4.43 7.96 21.49
C LYS A 143 4.51 8.27 19.98
N ILE A 144 4.40 7.23 19.15
CA ILE A 144 4.45 7.28 17.69
C ILE A 144 3.06 7.05 17.07
N PRO A 145 2.81 7.54 15.84
CA PRO A 145 1.55 7.32 15.14
C PRO A 145 1.31 5.84 14.81
N ALA A 146 0.04 5.45 14.84
CA ALA A 146 -0.44 4.16 14.36
C ALA A 146 -1.45 4.35 13.21
N LEU A 147 -1.32 3.50 12.18
CA LEU A 147 -2.21 3.42 11.04
C LEU A 147 -2.97 2.10 11.05
N LEU A 148 -4.22 2.09 10.60
CA LEU A 148 -4.90 0.83 10.30
C LEU A 148 -4.27 0.20 9.05
N PHE A 149 -4.09 -1.12 9.03
CA PHE A 149 -3.59 -1.81 7.84
C PHE A 149 -4.38 -3.09 7.60
N GLY A 150 -4.73 -3.34 6.34
CA GLY A 150 -5.33 -4.59 5.95
C GLY A 150 -6.29 -4.45 4.77
N PRO A 151 -5.84 -4.74 3.53
CA PRO A 151 -6.72 -4.78 2.37
C PRO A 151 -7.90 -5.75 2.56
N THR A 152 -9.08 -5.31 2.11
CA THR A 152 -10.34 -6.07 2.17
C THR A 152 -11.44 -5.38 1.34
N PRO A 153 -12.39 -6.13 0.77
CA PRO A 153 -13.55 -5.55 0.09
C PRO A 153 -14.40 -4.58 0.94
N ASP A 154 -14.49 -4.77 2.25
CA ASP A 154 -15.27 -3.90 3.14
C ASP A 154 -14.62 -3.79 4.52
N ALA A 155 -14.12 -2.59 4.85
CA ALA A 155 -13.55 -2.27 6.15
C ALA A 155 -14.27 -1.11 6.85
N ARG A 156 -15.49 -0.76 6.43
CA ARG A 156 -16.14 0.50 6.87
C ARG A 156 -16.28 0.58 8.38
N LEU A 157 -16.81 -0.48 9.03
CA LEU A 157 -16.95 -0.50 10.49
C LEU A 157 -15.60 -0.51 11.21
N ALA A 158 -14.61 -1.26 10.69
CA ALA A 158 -13.27 -1.28 11.28
C ALA A 158 -12.61 0.11 11.25
N HIS A 159 -12.84 0.91 10.20
CA HIS A 159 -12.33 2.28 10.11
C HIS A 159 -13.11 3.25 11.00
N GLU A 160 -14.43 3.13 11.12
CA GLU A 160 -15.20 3.94 12.11
C GLU A 160 -14.63 3.76 13.52
N ILE A 161 -14.47 2.51 13.95
CA ILE A 161 -13.97 2.19 15.30
C ILE A 161 -12.49 2.54 15.44
N GLY A 162 -11.65 2.12 14.50
CA GLY A 162 -10.20 2.33 14.60
C GLY A 162 -9.80 3.80 14.55
N LEU A 163 -10.43 4.61 13.68
CA LEU A 163 -10.18 6.05 13.62
C LEU A 163 -10.71 6.76 14.87
N ALA A 164 -11.92 6.43 15.35
CA ALA A 164 -12.42 6.99 16.60
C ALA A 164 -11.62 6.53 17.84
N GLY A 165 -10.96 5.39 17.72
CA GLY A 165 -10.01 4.82 18.68
C GLY A 165 -8.62 5.49 18.68
N GLY A 166 -8.34 6.40 17.73
CA GLY A 166 -7.12 7.18 17.70
C GLY A 166 -6.10 6.81 16.61
N HIS A 167 -6.39 5.85 15.74
CA HIS A 167 -5.57 5.65 14.54
C HIS A 167 -5.68 6.87 13.62
N THR A 168 -4.57 7.27 13.01
CA THR A 168 -4.47 8.56 12.30
C THR A 168 -4.42 8.42 10.78
N GLY A 169 -5.08 7.37 10.29
CA GLY A 169 -5.09 7.01 8.88
C GLY A 169 -5.14 5.51 8.65
N TYR A 170 -5.00 5.12 7.39
CA TYR A 170 -4.94 3.71 7.01
C TYR A 170 -4.04 3.46 5.81
N SER A 171 -3.60 2.20 5.67
CA SER A 171 -2.92 1.65 4.50
C SER A 171 -3.74 0.54 3.86
N GLY A 172 -3.95 0.64 2.55
CA GLY A 172 -4.80 -0.24 1.76
C GLY A 172 -5.45 0.50 0.60
N GLY A 173 -6.56 -0.01 0.09
CA GLY A 173 -7.30 0.66 -0.98
C GLY A 173 -8.21 -0.27 -1.76
N PRO A 174 -9.11 0.28 -2.59
CA PRO A 174 -10.06 -0.51 -3.34
C PRO A 174 -9.40 -1.40 -4.41
N MET A 175 -8.34 -0.95 -5.06
CA MET A 175 -7.69 -1.68 -6.16
C MET A 175 -6.92 -2.89 -5.61
N ILE A 176 -6.16 -2.74 -4.52
CA ILE A 176 -5.41 -3.88 -3.98
C ILE A 176 -6.36 -4.92 -3.39
N SER A 177 -7.46 -4.43 -2.79
CA SER A 177 -8.51 -5.29 -2.26
C SER A 177 -9.20 -6.06 -3.38
N PHE A 178 -9.45 -5.42 -4.52
CA PHE A 178 -10.00 -6.05 -5.70
C PHE A 178 -9.05 -7.11 -6.27
N TRP A 179 -7.80 -6.75 -6.57
CA TRP A 179 -6.85 -7.63 -7.25
C TRP A 179 -6.35 -8.79 -6.41
N ASN A 180 -6.07 -8.57 -5.13
CA ASN A 180 -5.34 -9.53 -4.33
C ASN A 180 -6.17 -10.17 -3.21
N TYR A 181 -7.32 -9.60 -2.83
CA TYR A 181 -8.08 -10.03 -1.65
C TYR A 181 -9.55 -10.39 -1.92
N THR A 182 -9.99 -10.46 -3.18
CA THR A 182 -11.36 -10.89 -3.51
C THR A 182 -11.38 -11.83 -4.69
N LYS A 183 -12.44 -12.65 -4.79
CA LYS A 183 -12.65 -13.56 -5.92
C LYS A 183 -13.70 -13.05 -6.91
N ASN A 184 -14.88 -12.69 -6.40
CA ASN A 184 -16.08 -12.40 -7.22
C ASN A 184 -16.78 -11.11 -6.81
N VAL A 185 -16.05 -10.15 -6.22
CA VAL A 185 -16.62 -8.86 -5.80
C VAL A 185 -16.32 -7.83 -6.89
N PRO A 186 -17.34 -7.23 -7.53
CA PRO A 186 -17.12 -6.19 -8.54
C PRO A 186 -16.34 -5.00 -7.99
N VAL A 187 -15.42 -4.46 -8.79
CA VAL A 187 -14.54 -3.35 -8.40
C VAL A 187 -15.32 -2.12 -7.93
N GLU A 188 -16.47 -1.84 -8.55
CA GLU A 188 -17.35 -0.74 -8.15
C GLU A 188 -17.86 -0.88 -6.71
N ASN A 189 -18.15 -2.09 -6.25
CA ASN A 189 -18.68 -2.30 -4.90
C ASN A 189 -17.59 -2.02 -3.86
N ILE A 190 -16.35 -2.39 -4.19
CA ILE A 190 -15.20 -2.13 -3.34
C ILE A 190 -14.89 -0.62 -3.35
N ILE A 191 -14.88 0.02 -4.52
CA ILE A 191 -14.72 1.48 -4.62
C ILE A 191 -15.80 2.20 -3.80
N TYR A 192 -17.07 1.77 -3.86
CA TYR A 192 -18.14 2.35 -3.04
C TYR A 192 -17.84 2.27 -1.54
N ASN A 193 -17.36 1.12 -1.07
CA ASN A 193 -16.99 0.93 0.32
C ASN A 193 -15.80 1.82 0.73
N PHE A 194 -14.81 2.01 -0.14
CA PHE A 194 -13.69 2.91 0.13
C PHE A 194 -14.05 4.39 -0.05
N GLN A 195 -15.04 4.74 -0.87
CA GLN A 195 -15.59 6.10 -0.91
C GLN A 195 -16.18 6.48 0.44
N TYR A 196 -16.86 5.56 1.13
CA TYR A 196 -17.30 5.77 2.53
C TYR A 196 -16.10 6.06 3.45
N ILE A 197 -15.05 5.22 3.40
CA ILE A 197 -13.89 5.33 4.30
C ILE A 197 -13.15 6.66 4.05
N ASN A 198 -12.94 7.00 2.77
CA ASN A 198 -12.32 8.26 2.38
C ASN A 198 -13.20 9.47 2.73
N ARG A 199 -14.53 9.34 2.64
CA ARG A 199 -15.46 10.39 3.07
C ARG A 199 -15.41 10.59 4.58
N LEU A 200 -15.25 9.52 5.35
CA LEU A 200 -15.04 9.56 6.80
C LEU A 200 -13.73 10.30 7.12
N MET A 201 -12.61 9.95 6.50
CA MET A 201 -11.36 10.70 6.66
C MET A 201 -11.48 12.16 6.24
N GLY A 202 -12.15 12.45 5.11
CA GLY A 202 -12.45 13.81 4.70
C GLY A 202 -13.29 14.57 5.72
N HIS A 203 -14.16 13.88 6.46
CA HIS A 203 -14.91 14.48 7.56
C HIS A 203 -14.05 14.79 8.79
N TYR A 204 -13.05 13.96 9.10
CA TYR A 204 -12.03 14.29 10.10
C TYR A 204 -11.21 15.52 9.67
N GLU A 205 -10.79 15.60 8.41
CA GLU A 205 -10.08 16.76 7.84
C GLU A 205 -10.92 18.05 7.92
N GLU A 206 -12.23 17.98 7.62
CA GLU A 206 -13.20 19.08 7.78
C GLU A 206 -13.27 19.61 9.22
N HIS A 207 -12.89 18.80 10.22
CA HIS A 207 -12.87 19.14 11.65
C HIS A 207 -11.45 19.36 12.18
N GLY A 208 -10.48 19.59 11.29
CA GLY A 208 -9.10 19.91 11.63
C GLY A 208 -8.30 18.73 12.16
N VAL A 209 -8.71 17.48 11.89
CA VAL A 209 -7.97 16.27 12.23
C VAL A 209 -7.34 15.69 10.97
N PRO A 210 -6.03 15.88 10.74
CA PRO A 210 -5.35 15.33 9.57
C PRO A 210 -5.36 13.81 9.57
N MET A 211 -5.65 13.20 8.42
CA MET A 211 -5.72 11.74 8.28
C MET A 211 -4.89 11.28 7.08
N LEU A 212 -3.96 10.33 7.32
CA LEU A 212 -3.05 9.87 6.28
C LEU A 212 -3.65 8.69 5.53
N TYR A 213 -3.80 8.82 4.22
CA TYR A 213 -4.12 7.69 3.36
C TYR A 213 -2.85 7.14 2.70
N CYS A 214 -2.42 5.94 3.07
CA CYS A 214 -1.38 5.20 2.37
C CYS A 214 -2.04 4.32 1.29
N VAL A 215 -2.04 4.84 0.06
CA VAL A 215 -2.54 4.14 -1.14
C VAL A 215 -1.76 2.84 -1.36
N SER A 216 -2.37 1.82 -1.96
CA SER A 216 -1.72 0.50 -2.09
C SER A 216 -1.77 -0.13 -3.49
N GLY A 217 -2.70 0.27 -4.36
CA GLY A 217 -2.62 -0.08 -5.78
C GLY A 217 -2.86 -1.56 -6.07
N ALA A 218 -1.85 -2.28 -6.51
CA ALA A 218 -1.87 -3.74 -6.55
C ALA A 218 -0.54 -4.28 -6.04
N MET A 219 -0.47 -5.56 -5.69
CA MET A 219 0.83 -6.14 -5.36
C MET A 219 1.68 -6.35 -6.61
N PRO A 220 2.98 -6.06 -6.56
CA PRO A 220 3.87 -6.34 -7.68
C PRO A 220 4.10 -7.85 -7.77
N ALA A 221 3.95 -8.40 -8.97
CA ALA A 221 4.68 -9.60 -9.37
C ALA A 221 5.95 -9.18 -10.12
N THR A 222 6.52 -10.03 -10.98
CA THR A 222 7.47 -9.55 -12.01
C THR A 222 6.66 -8.73 -13.02
N SER A 223 6.52 -7.43 -12.82
CA SER A 223 5.57 -6.60 -13.58
C SER A 223 6.08 -5.16 -13.73
N PRO A 224 5.96 -4.52 -14.91
CA PRO A 224 6.42 -3.14 -15.07
C PRO A 224 5.77 -2.17 -14.07
N PRO A 225 6.51 -1.17 -13.55
CA PRO A 225 6.00 -0.27 -12.52
C PRO A 225 4.73 0.49 -12.88
N SER A 226 4.49 0.75 -14.16
CA SER A 226 3.28 1.43 -14.66
C SER A 226 1.99 0.68 -14.29
N LEU A 227 2.02 -0.64 -14.16
CA LEU A 227 0.89 -1.43 -13.66
C LEU A 227 0.59 -1.16 -12.18
N MET A 228 1.56 -0.72 -11.39
CA MET A 228 1.36 -0.44 -9.97
C MET A 228 0.89 0.98 -9.76
N ILE A 229 1.55 1.96 -10.39
CA ILE A 229 1.25 3.36 -10.10
C ILE A 229 -0.05 3.84 -10.76
N THR A 230 -0.50 3.21 -11.86
CA THR A 230 -1.78 3.53 -12.51
C THR A 230 -2.99 3.34 -11.58
N PRO A 231 -3.23 2.14 -11.01
CA PRO A 231 -4.32 1.95 -10.05
C PRO A 231 -4.13 2.79 -8.79
N GLU A 232 -2.90 3.09 -8.37
CA GLU A 232 -2.66 3.97 -7.24
C GLU A 232 -3.09 5.41 -7.52
N ILE A 233 -2.76 5.98 -8.68
CA ILE A 233 -3.22 7.33 -9.06
C ILE A 233 -4.76 7.38 -9.10
N ILE A 234 -5.42 6.32 -9.58
CA ILE A 234 -6.88 6.18 -9.53
C ILE A 234 -7.39 6.25 -8.08
N GLU A 235 -6.79 5.48 -7.16
CA GLU A 235 -7.15 5.52 -5.73
C GLU A 235 -6.98 6.91 -5.13
N VAL A 236 -5.87 7.59 -5.46
CA VAL A 236 -5.58 8.96 -4.99
C VAL A 236 -6.65 9.95 -5.44
N LEU A 237 -7.08 9.90 -6.70
CA LEU A 237 -8.13 10.77 -7.23
C LEU A 237 -9.48 10.51 -6.55
N ILE A 238 -9.83 9.24 -6.34
CA ILE A 238 -11.07 8.86 -5.65
C ILE A 238 -11.05 9.34 -4.19
N ALA A 239 -9.91 9.21 -3.50
CA ALA A 239 -9.78 9.64 -2.12
C ALA A 239 -9.83 11.17 -1.98
N ALA A 240 -9.14 11.89 -2.86
CA ALA A 240 -9.12 13.34 -2.88
C ALA A 240 -10.53 13.93 -3.10
N GLU A 241 -11.30 13.35 -4.02
CA GLU A 241 -12.69 13.75 -4.28
C GLU A 241 -13.57 13.58 -3.02
N GLN A 242 -13.34 12.55 -2.20
CA GLN A 242 -14.06 12.37 -0.94
C GLN A 242 -13.58 13.29 0.21
N GLY A 243 -12.51 14.06 0.01
CA GLY A 243 -12.01 15.06 0.94
C GLY A 243 -10.73 14.70 1.68
N VAL A 244 -10.05 13.60 1.33
CA VAL A 244 -8.73 13.27 1.89
C VAL A 244 -7.70 14.32 1.47
N LYS A 245 -6.85 14.76 2.41
CA LYS A 245 -5.84 15.83 2.17
C LYS A 245 -4.39 15.40 2.32
N HIS A 246 -4.13 14.26 2.94
CA HIS A 246 -2.77 13.75 3.13
C HIS A 246 -2.68 12.34 2.56
N VAL A 247 -1.84 12.17 1.54
CA VAL A 247 -1.68 10.92 0.82
C VAL A 247 -0.22 10.50 0.82
N GLN A 248 0.02 9.23 1.09
CA GLN A 248 1.32 8.61 0.96
C GLN A 248 1.30 7.60 -0.18
N LEU A 249 2.08 7.91 -1.22
CA LEU A 249 2.23 7.14 -2.44
C LEU A 249 3.12 5.91 -2.17
N ASN A 250 2.60 4.71 -2.38
CA ASN A 250 3.29 3.46 -2.08
C ASN A 250 4.09 2.94 -3.28
N CYS A 251 5.40 3.06 -3.19
CA CYS A 251 6.33 2.63 -4.22
C CYS A 251 6.72 1.16 -3.99
N TRP A 252 6.09 0.27 -4.76
CA TRP A 252 6.40 -1.16 -4.82
C TRP A 252 7.69 -1.42 -5.60
N VAL A 253 8.83 -1.36 -4.91
CA VAL A 253 10.13 -1.56 -5.55
C VAL A 253 10.39 -3.04 -5.82
N GLN A 254 11.06 -3.36 -6.93
CA GLN A 254 11.30 -4.74 -7.36
C GLN A 254 12.78 -5.14 -7.40
N GLY A 255 13.67 -4.17 -7.17
CA GLY A 255 15.10 -4.37 -7.01
C GLY A 255 15.94 -3.91 -8.20
N HIS A 256 15.38 -3.39 -9.28
CA HIS A 256 16.19 -2.78 -10.34
C HIS A 256 16.33 -1.29 -10.07
N PHE A 257 17.51 -0.87 -9.56
CA PHE A 257 17.77 0.50 -9.09
C PHE A 257 17.23 1.61 -10.01
N ALA A 258 17.61 1.63 -11.29
CA ALA A 258 17.21 2.72 -12.18
C ALA A 258 15.68 2.73 -12.43
N GLN A 259 15.06 1.55 -12.49
CA GLN A 259 13.63 1.41 -12.75
C GLN A 259 12.81 1.80 -11.51
N ASP A 260 13.24 1.36 -10.33
CA ASP A 260 12.56 1.69 -9.08
C ASP A 260 12.69 3.19 -8.74
N LEU A 261 13.86 3.79 -8.95
CA LEU A 261 14.04 5.24 -8.81
C LEU A 261 13.22 6.00 -9.85
N GLY A 262 13.19 5.53 -11.10
CA GLY A 262 12.36 6.07 -12.18
C GLY A 262 10.86 6.03 -11.83
N MET A 263 10.40 4.94 -11.22
CA MET A 263 9.02 4.79 -10.71
C MET A 263 8.72 5.84 -9.64
N ILE A 264 9.59 5.99 -8.62
CA ILE A 264 9.36 6.94 -7.52
C ILE A 264 9.21 8.37 -8.06
N VAL A 265 10.10 8.79 -8.97
CA VAL A 265 10.07 10.11 -9.59
C VAL A 265 8.78 10.31 -10.41
N THR A 266 8.47 9.32 -11.25
CA THR A 266 7.30 9.37 -12.14
C THR A 266 6.00 9.41 -11.36
N PHE A 267 5.90 8.60 -10.30
CA PHE A 267 4.68 8.52 -9.50
C PHE A 267 4.42 9.84 -8.76
N LYS A 268 5.44 10.43 -8.13
CA LYS A 268 5.33 11.78 -7.51
C LYS A 268 4.82 12.81 -8.52
N LYS A 269 5.42 12.84 -9.72
CA LYS A 269 5.06 13.78 -10.80
C LYS A 269 3.61 13.58 -11.26
N LEU A 270 3.25 12.36 -11.65
CA LEU A 270 1.93 12.09 -12.21
C LEU A 270 0.81 12.20 -11.18
N ALA A 271 1.02 11.75 -9.93
CA ALA A 271 0.01 11.91 -8.88
C ALA A 271 -0.33 13.39 -8.66
N ARG A 272 0.68 14.28 -8.59
CA ARG A 272 0.47 15.73 -8.48
C ARG A 272 -0.27 16.29 -9.69
N GLU A 273 0.20 15.97 -10.89
CA GLU A 273 -0.39 16.47 -12.13
C GLU A 273 -1.87 16.11 -12.27
N TYR A 274 -2.23 14.84 -12.03
CA TYR A 274 -3.62 14.40 -12.13
C TYR A 274 -4.49 14.98 -11.01
N LEU A 275 -3.98 15.12 -9.78
CA LEU A 275 -4.69 15.83 -8.72
C LEU A 275 -4.99 17.28 -9.13
N ASP A 276 -4.02 17.99 -9.71
CA ASP A 276 -4.20 19.37 -10.18
C ASP A 276 -5.23 19.46 -11.31
N ARG A 277 -5.19 18.54 -12.27
CA ARG A 277 -6.17 18.45 -13.36
C ARG A 277 -7.59 18.20 -12.85
N PHE A 278 -7.74 17.50 -11.72
CA PHE A 278 -9.02 17.26 -11.05
C PHE A 278 -9.40 18.35 -10.03
N GLY A 279 -8.59 19.42 -9.89
CA GLY A 279 -8.88 20.55 -9.01
C GLY A 279 -8.51 20.33 -7.54
N HIS A 280 -7.72 19.30 -7.23
CA HIS A 280 -7.32 18.95 -5.86
C HIS A 280 -5.91 19.49 -5.52
N THR A 281 -5.73 20.81 -5.63
CA THR A 281 -4.43 21.48 -5.45
C THR A 281 -3.93 21.49 -3.99
N ASP A 282 -4.80 21.20 -3.03
CA ASP A 282 -4.50 21.25 -1.59
C ASP A 282 -4.13 19.89 -0.98
N VAL A 283 -4.14 18.82 -1.77
CA VAL A 283 -3.70 17.48 -1.35
C VAL A 283 -2.18 17.44 -1.24
N LYS A 284 -1.67 17.01 -0.09
CA LYS A 284 -0.24 16.87 0.18
C LYS A 284 0.19 15.42 -0.06
N LEU A 285 1.34 15.27 -0.72
CA LEU A 285 1.91 13.99 -1.10
C LEU A 285 3.20 13.71 -0.34
N THR A 286 3.33 12.49 0.16
CA THR A 286 4.60 11.89 0.61
C THR A 286 4.79 10.56 -0.10
N THR A 287 5.98 9.96 -0.04
CA THR A 287 6.22 8.64 -0.61
C THR A 287 6.65 7.63 0.45
N TYR A 288 6.20 6.41 0.27
CA TYR A 288 6.58 5.23 1.02
C TYR A 288 7.21 4.21 0.07
N CYS A 289 8.25 3.52 0.51
CA CYS A 289 8.90 2.45 -0.26
C CYS A 289 8.75 1.14 0.48
N VAL A 290 8.37 0.07 -0.22
CA VAL A 290 8.25 -1.26 0.38
C VAL A 290 8.83 -2.31 -0.56
N SER A 291 9.59 -3.23 0.02
CA SER A 291 10.15 -4.36 -0.71
C SER A 291 9.04 -5.30 -1.23
N PRO A 292 9.30 -5.97 -2.37
CA PRO A 292 8.26 -6.71 -3.06
C PRO A 292 7.77 -7.89 -2.21
N THR A 293 6.54 -8.29 -2.44
CA THR A 293 5.95 -9.51 -1.88
C THR A 293 6.38 -10.72 -2.71
N GLY A 294 6.64 -11.86 -2.09
CA GLY A 294 6.99 -13.07 -2.81
C GLY A 294 7.74 -14.05 -1.94
N ARG A 295 8.35 -15.07 -2.56
CA ARG A 295 9.28 -15.94 -1.83
C ARG A 295 10.48 -15.12 -1.36
N PHE A 296 10.95 -15.40 -0.16
CA PHE A 296 12.13 -14.78 0.45
C PHE A 296 13.25 -15.80 0.64
N PRO A 297 14.52 -15.37 0.68
CA PRO A 297 15.62 -16.25 1.04
C PRO A 297 15.40 -16.88 2.41
N LEU A 298 15.78 -18.15 2.56
CA LEU A 298 15.71 -18.86 3.85
C LEU A 298 16.83 -18.40 4.81
N ALA A 299 17.98 -18.02 4.25
CA ALA A 299 19.16 -17.65 5.02
C ALA A 299 19.07 -16.20 5.49
N GLN A 300 19.18 -15.99 6.81
CA GLN A 300 18.94 -14.67 7.42
C GLN A 300 19.93 -13.60 6.95
N ASP A 301 21.18 -13.96 6.69
CA ASP A 301 22.22 -13.10 6.14
C ASP A 301 21.83 -12.54 4.76
N GLN A 302 21.26 -13.37 3.90
CA GLN A 302 20.72 -12.93 2.61
C GLN A 302 19.52 -11.99 2.79
N VAL A 303 18.64 -12.28 3.75
CA VAL A 303 17.51 -11.39 4.06
C VAL A 303 18.00 -10.03 4.56
N TYR A 304 19.00 -9.98 5.44
CA TYR A 304 19.63 -8.70 5.86
C TYR A 304 20.25 -7.95 4.68
N GLY A 305 20.86 -8.66 3.74
CA GLY A 305 21.34 -8.08 2.48
C GLY A 305 20.23 -7.39 1.70
N LEU A 306 19.08 -8.05 1.52
CA LEU A 306 17.92 -7.47 0.84
C LEU A 306 17.31 -6.28 1.61
N ILE A 307 17.18 -6.40 2.92
CA ILE A 307 16.67 -5.30 3.77
C ILE A 307 17.53 -4.05 3.61
N SER A 308 18.86 -4.22 3.68
CA SER A 308 19.82 -3.13 3.48
C SER A 308 19.70 -2.55 2.07
N TYR A 309 19.62 -3.41 1.05
CA TYR A 309 19.51 -3.03 -0.35
C TYR A 309 18.30 -2.12 -0.62
N TYR A 310 17.11 -2.53 -0.18
CA TYR A 310 15.89 -1.73 -0.36
C TYR A 310 15.89 -0.46 0.49
N SER A 311 16.55 -0.48 1.65
CA SER A 311 16.73 0.71 2.47
C SER A 311 17.63 1.76 1.79
N VAL A 312 18.70 1.32 1.13
CA VAL A 312 19.56 2.20 0.30
C VAL A 312 18.75 2.82 -0.82
N LEU A 313 18.00 2.00 -1.57
CA LEU A 313 17.14 2.46 -2.66
C LEU A 313 16.14 3.51 -2.19
N ALA A 314 15.48 3.27 -1.06
CA ALA A 314 14.51 4.19 -0.48
C ALA A 314 15.12 5.57 -0.16
N VAL A 315 16.28 5.62 0.49
CA VAL A 315 16.96 6.88 0.81
C VAL A 315 17.37 7.61 -0.47
N LEU A 316 17.92 6.89 -1.45
CA LEU A 316 18.29 7.46 -2.75
C LEU A 316 17.07 7.96 -3.56
N GLY A 317 15.91 7.32 -3.40
CA GLY A 317 14.62 7.76 -3.92
C GLY A 317 13.99 8.93 -3.16
N GLN A 318 14.61 9.37 -2.07
CA GLN A 318 14.15 10.44 -1.19
C GLN A 318 12.71 10.21 -0.69
N VAL A 319 12.45 8.98 -0.21
CA VAL A 319 11.13 8.62 0.33
C VAL A 319 11.03 8.95 1.81
N GLN A 320 9.81 9.23 2.28
CA GLN A 320 9.58 9.66 3.66
C GLN A 320 9.41 8.49 4.60
N LEU A 321 8.86 7.37 4.14
CA LEU A 321 8.68 6.17 4.94
C LEU A 321 9.16 4.92 4.20
N VAL A 322 9.63 3.92 4.95
CA VAL A 322 10.07 2.63 4.45
C VAL A 322 9.40 1.51 5.23
N GLY A 323 8.86 0.56 4.48
CA GLY A 323 8.47 -0.75 4.98
C GLY A 323 9.49 -1.79 4.56
N SER A 324 9.68 -2.77 5.43
CA SER A 324 10.55 -3.90 5.16
C SER A 324 9.85 -5.20 5.51
N ARG A 325 10.21 -6.26 4.79
CA ARG A 325 10.00 -7.64 5.24
C ARG A 325 10.94 -7.95 6.40
N THR A 326 10.70 -9.10 7.03
CA THR A 326 11.47 -9.52 8.20
C THR A 326 12.32 -10.74 7.89
N ILE A 327 13.31 -11.02 8.74
CA ILE A 327 14.07 -12.28 8.71
C ILE A 327 13.22 -13.55 8.88
N ASP A 328 11.97 -13.38 9.33
CA ASP A 328 11.01 -14.47 9.54
C ASP A 328 10.13 -14.71 8.29
N GLU A 329 10.22 -13.87 7.25
CA GLU A 329 9.28 -13.84 6.11
C GLU A 329 9.09 -15.20 5.43
N ALA A 330 10.17 -15.98 5.29
CA ALA A 330 10.15 -17.29 4.64
C ALA A 330 9.71 -18.44 5.58
N HIS A 331 9.55 -18.18 6.88
CA HIS A 331 9.41 -19.21 7.91
C HIS A 331 8.03 -19.22 8.56
N HIS A 332 7.59 -18.09 9.09
CA HIS A 332 6.33 -17.98 9.84
C HIS A 332 5.87 -16.53 9.96
N ILE A 333 4.73 -16.30 10.62
CA ILE A 333 4.29 -14.95 10.98
C ILE A 333 5.41 -14.27 11.80
N PRO A 334 5.83 -13.05 11.45
CA PRO A 334 6.97 -12.41 12.11
C PRO A 334 6.84 -12.31 13.63
N THR A 335 7.93 -12.63 14.32
CA THR A 335 8.11 -12.36 15.74
C THR A 335 8.43 -10.88 15.97
N LYS A 336 8.25 -10.39 17.20
CA LYS A 336 8.63 -9.02 17.53
C LYS A 336 10.15 -8.83 17.46
N GLU A 337 10.91 -9.85 17.85
CA GLU A 337 12.37 -9.89 17.81
C GLU A 337 12.88 -9.88 16.36
N GLY A 338 12.36 -10.76 15.50
CA GLY A 338 12.74 -10.82 14.09
C GLY A 338 12.38 -9.54 13.33
N THR A 339 11.22 -8.95 13.63
CA THR A 339 10.85 -7.64 13.10
C THR A 339 11.83 -6.56 13.59
N ALA A 340 12.15 -6.51 14.88
CA ALA A 340 13.09 -5.51 15.40
C ALA A 340 14.50 -5.65 14.82
N HIS A 341 15.01 -6.87 14.65
CA HIS A 341 16.30 -7.12 14.01
C HIS A 341 16.33 -6.58 12.58
N SER A 342 15.26 -6.83 11.83
CA SER A 342 15.10 -6.41 10.45
C SER A 342 15.08 -4.87 10.35
N PHE A 343 14.31 -4.20 11.20
CA PHE A 343 14.22 -2.74 11.18
C PHE A 343 15.48 -2.06 11.72
N ARG A 344 16.22 -2.67 12.65
CA ARG A 344 17.56 -2.16 13.04
C ARG A 344 18.58 -2.29 11.90
N CYS A 345 18.50 -3.35 11.10
CA CYS A 345 19.32 -3.50 9.90
C CYS A 345 19.01 -2.39 8.87
N ALA A 346 17.72 -2.15 8.59
CA ALA A 346 17.28 -1.05 7.74
C ALA A 346 17.76 0.31 8.27
N ALA A 347 17.60 0.55 9.58
CA ALA A 347 18.03 1.77 10.25
C ALA A 347 19.53 2.03 10.07
N MET A 348 20.37 0.99 10.12
CA MET A 348 21.81 1.14 9.90
C MET A 348 22.10 1.71 8.51
N ALA A 349 21.50 1.14 7.46
CA ALA A 349 21.66 1.63 6.09
C ALA A 349 21.11 3.05 5.92
N ILE A 350 19.92 3.33 6.49
CA ILE A 350 19.29 4.66 6.42
C ILE A 350 20.15 5.71 7.11
N ASN A 351 20.61 5.46 8.34
CA ASN A 351 21.38 6.43 9.13
C ASN A 351 22.74 6.76 8.49
N MET A 352 23.35 5.79 7.80
CA MET A 352 24.60 6.03 7.08
C MET A 352 24.39 6.94 5.87
N LEU A 353 23.29 6.76 5.13
CA LEU A 353 23.05 7.42 3.84
C LEU A 353 22.27 8.74 3.95
N GLN A 354 21.33 8.86 4.88
CA GLN A 354 20.43 10.01 4.97
C GLN A 354 21.14 11.37 5.13
N PRO A 355 22.26 11.50 5.88
CA PRO A 355 23.01 12.76 5.94
C PRO A 355 23.73 13.11 4.64
N GLN A 356 23.84 12.17 3.71
CA GLN A 356 24.58 12.32 2.47
C GLN A 356 23.68 12.95 1.40
N ASN A 357 24.14 14.04 0.78
CA ASN A 357 23.40 14.74 -0.26
C ASN A 357 23.82 14.23 -1.66
N PHE A 358 23.43 12.99 -2.00
CA PHE A 358 23.68 12.39 -3.32
C PHE A 358 22.43 12.45 -4.20
N ASN A 359 22.51 13.18 -5.32
CA ASN A 359 21.42 13.20 -6.30
C ASN A 359 21.66 12.16 -7.41
N VAL A 360 21.17 10.94 -7.20
CA VAL A 360 21.22 9.87 -8.22
C VAL A 360 20.04 9.91 -9.19
N LEU A 361 19.03 10.74 -8.92
CA LEU A 361 17.80 10.82 -9.71
C LEU A 361 18.03 11.47 -11.09
N ASP A 362 19.13 12.20 -11.26
CA ASP A 362 19.49 12.84 -12.52
C ASP A 362 20.18 11.90 -13.54
N ASN A 363 20.49 10.67 -13.11
CA ASN A 363 21.14 9.66 -13.94
C ASN A 363 20.31 9.34 -15.21
N ILE A 364 20.99 9.12 -16.34
CA ILE A 364 20.35 8.89 -17.64
C ILE A 364 19.50 7.62 -17.68
N ASP A 365 19.90 6.55 -16.99
CA ASP A 365 19.14 5.30 -16.93
C ASP A 365 17.86 5.50 -16.11
N VAL A 366 17.94 6.25 -15.00
CA VAL A 366 16.77 6.63 -14.19
C VAL A 366 15.78 7.45 -15.01
N LYS A 367 16.27 8.46 -15.75
CA LYS A 367 15.44 9.30 -16.63
C LYS A 367 14.80 8.50 -17.76
N THR A 368 15.54 7.54 -18.32
CA THR A 368 15.03 6.67 -19.39
C THR A 368 13.89 5.79 -18.88
N GLU A 369 14.08 5.12 -17.73
CA GLU A 369 13.01 4.33 -17.11
C GLU A 369 11.82 5.21 -16.73
N ALA A 370 12.06 6.39 -16.14
CA ALA A 370 10.99 7.32 -15.79
C ALA A 370 10.15 7.75 -17.00
N TYR A 371 10.79 8.01 -18.15
CA TYR A 371 10.09 8.35 -19.39
C TYR A 371 9.12 7.25 -19.84
N TYR A 372 9.59 6.00 -19.91
CA TYR A 372 8.74 4.88 -20.34
C TYR A 372 7.62 4.59 -19.34
N ILE A 373 7.91 4.61 -18.03
CA ILE A 373 6.89 4.47 -16.99
C ILE A 373 5.84 5.58 -17.11
N GLU A 374 6.26 6.80 -17.43
CA GLU A 374 5.36 7.95 -17.59
C GLU A 374 4.40 7.75 -18.77
N ILE A 375 4.90 7.46 -19.97
CA ILE A 375 4.06 7.32 -21.16
C ILE A 375 3.14 6.10 -21.07
N GLU A 376 3.60 5.00 -20.44
CA GLU A 376 2.78 3.82 -20.15
C GLU A 376 1.62 4.16 -19.20
N THR A 377 1.94 4.83 -18.10
CA THR A 377 0.95 5.21 -17.08
C THR A 377 -0.09 6.17 -17.65
N ARG A 378 0.35 7.16 -18.44
CA ARG A 378 -0.56 8.07 -19.15
C ARG A 378 -1.47 7.34 -20.12
N ALA A 379 -0.93 6.43 -20.93
CA ALA A 379 -1.73 5.68 -21.89
C ALA A 379 -2.89 4.93 -21.19
N MET A 380 -2.63 4.30 -20.05
CA MET A 380 -3.67 3.63 -19.27
C MET A 380 -4.65 4.63 -18.63
N LEU A 381 -4.17 5.66 -17.95
CA LEU A 381 -5.03 6.64 -17.27
C LEU A 381 -5.94 7.40 -18.26
N GLU A 382 -5.39 7.89 -19.38
CA GLU A 382 -6.21 8.58 -20.39
C GLU A 382 -7.26 7.64 -21.00
N LYS A 383 -6.93 6.36 -21.24
CA LYS A 383 -7.92 5.41 -21.75
C LYS A 383 -9.02 5.11 -20.73
N VAL A 384 -8.67 5.02 -19.45
CA VAL A 384 -9.64 4.90 -18.35
C VAL A 384 -10.56 6.12 -18.32
N LEU A 385 -10.01 7.33 -18.42
CA LEU A 385 -10.78 8.57 -18.45
C LEU A 385 -11.69 8.68 -19.67
N GLU A 386 -11.21 8.27 -20.85
CA GLU A 386 -12.00 8.20 -22.09
C GLU A 386 -13.21 7.29 -21.92
N LEU A 387 -12.99 6.06 -21.43
CA LEU A 387 -14.07 5.10 -21.17
C LEU A 387 -15.09 5.63 -20.16
N GLY A 388 -14.60 6.33 -19.12
CA GLY A 388 -15.42 6.95 -18.08
C GLY A 388 -16.06 8.28 -18.49
N LYS A 389 -15.80 8.79 -19.69
CA LYS A 389 -16.19 10.16 -20.12
C LYS A 389 -15.79 11.23 -19.09
N GLY A 390 -14.60 11.10 -18.52
CA GLY A 390 -14.05 11.96 -17.48
C GLY A 390 -14.30 11.50 -16.04
N ASP A 391 -15.21 10.56 -15.79
CA ASP A 391 -15.41 9.99 -14.44
C ASP A 391 -14.44 8.82 -14.20
N ILE A 392 -13.46 9.01 -13.30
CA ILE A 392 -12.43 8.01 -13.04
C ILE A 392 -12.99 6.71 -12.43
N VAL A 393 -14.09 6.75 -11.68
CA VAL A 393 -14.70 5.56 -11.08
C VAL A 393 -15.43 4.74 -12.13
N VAL A 394 -16.24 5.39 -12.97
CA VAL A 394 -16.90 4.73 -14.11
C VAL A 394 -15.85 4.19 -15.08
N GLY A 395 -14.83 4.99 -15.37
CA GLY A 395 -13.69 4.61 -16.20
C GLY A 395 -12.96 3.39 -15.67
N THR A 396 -12.75 3.31 -14.36
CA THR A 396 -12.08 2.16 -13.72
C THR A 396 -12.87 0.87 -13.93
N LYS A 397 -14.18 0.89 -13.66
CA LYS A 397 -15.06 -0.26 -13.90
C LYS A 397 -14.97 -0.74 -15.35
N LEU A 398 -15.10 0.19 -16.30
CA LEU A 398 -15.07 -0.14 -17.73
C LEU A 398 -13.68 -0.58 -18.18
N GLY A 399 -12.62 0.03 -17.63
CA GLY A 399 -11.22 -0.29 -17.91
C GLY A 399 -10.85 -1.71 -17.47
N VAL A 400 -11.33 -2.13 -16.29
CA VAL A 400 -11.20 -3.53 -15.83
C VAL A 400 -11.91 -4.47 -16.79
N ALA A 401 -13.18 -4.19 -17.11
CA ALA A 401 -13.97 -5.04 -18.01
C ALA A 401 -13.37 -5.15 -19.42
N ALA A 402 -12.68 -4.11 -19.90
CA ALA A 402 -12.01 -4.08 -21.19
C ALA A 402 -10.57 -4.63 -21.18
N GLY A 403 -9.98 -4.89 -20.01
CA GLY A 403 -8.57 -5.29 -19.88
C GLY A 403 -7.57 -4.15 -20.09
N ILE A 404 -8.03 -2.90 -20.02
CA ILE A 404 -7.17 -1.69 -19.97
C ILE A 404 -6.50 -1.57 -18.60
N LEU A 405 -7.20 -1.99 -17.55
CA LEU A 405 -6.67 -2.19 -16.21
C LEU A 405 -6.67 -3.69 -15.95
N ASP A 406 -5.49 -4.30 -16.03
CA ASP A 406 -5.30 -5.74 -15.86
C ASP A 406 -4.04 -6.00 -15.02
N GLN A 407 -4.04 -7.10 -14.27
CA GLN A 407 -2.95 -7.47 -13.38
C GLN A 407 -2.64 -8.95 -13.52
N PRO A 408 -1.35 -9.34 -13.60
CA PRO A 408 -0.99 -10.75 -13.53
C PRO A 408 -1.30 -11.31 -12.14
N TYR A 409 -1.66 -12.60 -12.09
CA TYR A 409 -1.90 -13.34 -10.84
C TYR A 409 -2.97 -12.73 -9.91
N SER A 410 -3.94 -12.00 -10.48
CA SER A 410 -5.12 -11.53 -9.73
C SER A 410 -5.89 -12.70 -9.12
N THR A 411 -6.33 -12.54 -7.87
CA THR A 411 -7.24 -13.49 -7.21
C THR A 411 -8.70 -13.25 -7.62
N SER A 412 -9.02 -12.04 -8.10
CA SER A 412 -10.30 -11.72 -8.70
C SER A 412 -10.45 -12.45 -10.04
N GLN A 413 -11.63 -13.02 -10.27
CA GLN A 413 -12.01 -13.67 -11.52
C GLN A 413 -12.66 -12.72 -12.52
N LEU A 414 -12.75 -11.43 -12.17
CA LEU A 414 -13.41 -10.39 -12.97
C LEU A 414 -12.43 -9.63 -13.87
N VAL A 415 -11.28 -10.24 -14.18
CA VAL A 415 -10.20 -9.71 -15.02
C VAL A 415 -9.97 -10.57 -16.24
N HIS A 416 -9.24 -10.00 -17.20
CA HIS A 416 -8.71 -10.74 -18.33
C HIS A 416 -7.50 -11.59 -17.95
N SER A 417 -6.63 -11.14 -17.04
CA SER A 417 -5.38 -11.80 -16.66
C SER A 417 -4.54 -12.18 -17.89
N LYS A 418 -4.41 -11.25 -18.84
CA LYS A 418 -3.65 -11.41 -20.09
C LYS A 418 -2.35 -10.63 -20.13
N VAL A 419 -2.12 -9.79 -19.13
CA VAL A 419 -0.84 -9.11 -18.95
C VAL A 419 0.12 -10.03 -18.21
N LEU A 420 1.33 -10.22 -18.74
CA LEU A 420 2.42 -10.94 -18.09
C LEU A 420 3.70 -10.14 -18.18
N GLY A 421 4.49 -10.15 -17.11
CA GLY A 421 5.80 -9.51 -17.08
C GLY A 421 6.95 -10.51 -16.99
N VAL A 422 8.13 -10.04 -17.40
CA VAL A 422 9.40 -10.78 -17.35
C VAL A 422 10.52 -9.79 -17.06
N LYS A 423 11.64 -10.24 -16.48
CA LYS A 423 12.81 -9.38 -16.34
C LYS A 423 13.58 -9.28 -17.66
N ASP A 424 14.17 -8.13 -17.94
CA ASP A 424 15.14 -7.98 -19.03
C ASP A 424 16.54 -8.45 -18.62
N ALA A 425 17.55 -8.18 -19.44
CA ALA A 425 18.93 -8.60 -19.21
C ALA A 425 19.58 -7.98 -17.96
N THR A 426 19.02 -6.91 -17.40
CA THR A 426 19.55 -6.24 -16.20
C THR A 426 18.71 -6.53 -14.95
N GLY A 427 17.55 -7.18 -15.11
CA GLY A 427 16.65 -7.49 -14.01
C GLY A 427 15.46 -6.53 -13.90
N ALA A 428 15.30 -5.56 -14.80
CA ALA A 428 14.16 -4.66 -14.81
C ALA A 428 12.92 -5.36 -15.38
N ALA A 429 11.74 -5.12 -14.80
CA ALA A 429 10.51 -5.74 -15.25
C ALA A 429 10.01 -5.11 -16.56
N ARG A 430 9.61 -5.96 -17.51
CA ARG A 430 9.10 -5.63 -18.85
C ARG A 430 7.80 -6.35 -19.14
N PHE A 431 7.00 -5.82 -20.05
CA PHE A 431 5.80 -6.48 -20.55
C PHE A 431 6.20 -7.59 -21.53
N TYR A 432 5.95 -8.84 -21.14
CA TYR A 432 6.06 -10.00 -22.03
C TYR A 432 4.80 -10.13 -22.87
N ASP A 433 3.65 -10.22 -22.20
CA ASP A 433 2.33 -10.13 -22.82
C ASP A 433 1.66 -8.83 -22.38
N PHE A 434 1.17 -8.08 -23.37
CA PHE A 434 0.54 -6.77 -23.14
C PHE A 434 -0.96 -6.87 -22.90
N GLY A 435 -1.59 -8.03 -23.11
CA GLY A 435 -3.05 -8.13 -23.15
C GLY A 435 -3.70 -7.02 -23.99
N ASN A 436 -4.69 -6.34 -23.39
CA ASN A 436 -5.39 -5.22 -24.01
C ASN A 436 -4.84 -3.84 -23.58
N LEU A 437 -3.65 -3.78 -22.97
CA LEU A 437 -3.08 -2.51 -22.54
C LEU A 437 -2.96 -1.52 -23.73
N PRO A 438 -3.34 -0.24 -23.55
CA PRO A 438 -3.52 0.72 -24.64
C PRO A 438 -2.21 1.35 -25.11
N PHE A 439 -1.18 0.52 -25.29
CA PHE A 439 0.16 0.98 -25.67
C PHE A 439 0.35 1.02 -27.17
N ASP A 440 1.04 2.06 -27.63
CA ASP A 440 1.42 2.26 -29.02
C ASP A 440 2.64 1.40 -29.42
N ALA A 441 3.13 1.62 -30.64
CA ALA A 441 4.28 0.91 -31.16
C ALA A 441 5.59 1.28 -30.45
N GLU A 442 5.75 2.52 -29.98
CA GLU A 442 6.97 2.97 -29.29
C GLU A 442 7.16 2.17 -28.00
N ILE A 443 6.14 2.18 -27.14
CA ILE A 443 6.15 1.44 -25.86
C ILE A 443 6.37 -0.05 -26.11
N ARG A 444 5.59 -0.65 -27.02
CA ARG A 444 5.69 -2.09 -27.31
C ARG A 444 7.07 -2.49 -27.83
N ASN A 445 7.68 -1.66 -28.67
CA ASN A 445 9.00 -1.93 -29.23
C ASN A 445 10.11 -1.82 -28.17
N PHE A 446 10.02 -0.87 -27.24
CA PHE A 446 10.96 -0.75 -26.13
C PHE A 446 11.01 -2.02 -25.26
N HIS A 447 9.85 -2.51 -24.81
CA HIS A 447 9.80 -3.74 -24.00
C HIS A 447 10.32 -4.95 -24.77
N ARG A 448 9.91 -5.11 -26.03
CA ARG A 448 10.39 -6.18 -26.90
C ARG A 448 11.89 -6.11 -27.14
N SER A 449 12.47 -4.92 -27.32
CA SER A 449 13.92 -4.80 -27.53
C SER A 449 14.70 -5.21 -26.28
N LYS A 450 14.25 -4.79 -25.09
CA LYS A 450 14.87 -5.18 -23.80
C LYS A 450 14.78 -6.68 -23.53
N ILE A 451 13.65 -7.30 -23.87
CA ILE A 451 13.48 -8.76 -23.82
C ILE A 451 14.42 -9.45 -24.82
N ASN A 452 14.50 -8.96 -26.06
CA ASN A 452 15.38 -9.53 -27.09
C ASN A 452 16.87 -9.46 -26.70
N GLU A 453 17.29 -8.45 -25.95
CA GLU A 453 18.66 -8.38 -25.39
C GLU A 453 18.93 -9.58 -24.46
N ARG A 454 17.99 -9.92 -23.58
CA ARG A 454 18.09 -11.10 -22.70
C ARG A 454 18.09 -12.40 -23.50
N GLU A 455 17.24 -12.52 -24.52
CA GLU A 455 17.17 -13.71 -25.38
C GLU A 455 18.49 -13.99 -26.10
N LYS A 456 19.18 -12.94 -26.56
CA LYS A 456 20.52 -13.08 -27.18
C LYS A 456 21.55 -13.62 -26.20
N ILE A 457 21.52 -13.16 -24.94
CA ILE A 457 22.42 -13.65 -23.88
C ILE A 457 22.14 -15.12 -23.55
N LEU A 458 20.85 -15.50 -23.48
CA LEU A 458 20.44 -16.86 -23.17
C LEU A 458 20.59 -17.83 -24.35
N GLY A 459 20.77 -17.33 -25.58
CA GLY A 459 20.80 -18.15 -26.79
C GLY A 459 19.45 -18.81 -27.12
N LYS A 460 18.36 -18.39 -26.47
CA LYS A 460 17.01 -18.92 -26.69
C LYS A 460 15.94 -17.85 -26.43
N LYS A 461 14.74 -18.08 -26.97
CA LYS A 461 13.56 -17.25 -26.71
C LYS A 461 13.11 -17.35 -25.25
N ILE A 462 12.52 -16.28 -24.74
CA ILE A 462 11.86 -16.31 -23.43
C ILE A 462 10.61 -17.17 -23.52
N ASP A 463 10.53 -18.15 -22.62
CA ASP A 463 9.42 -19.08 -22.45
C ASP A 463 8.80 -18.94 -21.04
N TYR A 464 7.70 -19.64 -20.82
CA TYR A 464 6.96 -19.59 -19.55
C TYR A 464 7.81 -20.05 -18.35
N ASP A 465 8.73 -20.99 -18.55
CA ASP A 465 9.63 -21.46 -17.48
C ASP A 465 10.57 -20.36 -17.01
N ILE A 466 11.04 -19.50 -17.92
CA ILE A 466 11.82 -18.30 -17.56
C ILE A 466 10.99 -17.34 -16.71
N LEU A 467 9.72 -17.09 -17.08
CA LEU A 467 8.82 -16.23 -16.31
C LEU A 467 8.64 -16.75 -14.88
N VAL A 468 8.42 -18.06 -14.72
CA VAL A 468 8.29 -18.69 -13.39
C VAL A 468 9.58 -18.56 -12.58
N LYS A 469 10.74 -18.77 -13.21
CA LYS A 469 12.04 -18.60 -12.53
C LYS A 469 12.29 -17.16 -12.09
N ASP A 470 11.86 -16.17 -12.86
CA ASP A 470 12.02 -14.75 -12.47
C ASP A 470 11.26 -14.42 -11.17
N LEU A 471 10.14 -15.09 -10.90
CA LEU A 471 9.36 -14.93 -9.66
C LEU A 471 10.12 -15.42 -8.41
N THR A 472 11.07 -16.36 -8.56
CA THR A 472 11.84 -16.92 -7.44
C THR A 472 13.29 -16.49 -7.42
N ALA A 473 13.79 -15.81 -8.46
CA ALA A 473 15.20 -15.44 -8.57
C ALA A 473 15.73 -14.76 -7.30
N VAL A 474 14.97 -13.81 -6.74
CA VAL A 474 15.38 -13.05 -5.55
C VAL A 474 15.43 -13.95 -4.32
N SER A 475 14.49 -14.90 -4.16
CA SER A 475 14.57 -15.89 -3.08
C SER A 475 15.76 -16.84 -3.24
N ASP A 476 16.20 -17.03 -4.48
CA ASP A 476 17.36 -17.85 -4.83
C ASP A 476 18.68 -17.05 -4.77
N GLY A 477 18.62 -15.78 -4.31
CA GLY A 477 19.78 -14.93 -4.03
C GLY A 477 20.29 -14.11 -5.22
N ALA A 478 19.49 -13.90 -6.27
CA ALA A 478 19.88 -13.09 -7.42
C ALA A 478 18.71 -12.31 -8.05
N ILE A 479 18.96 -11.18 -8.72
CA ILE A 479 17.88 -10.48 -9.42
C ILE A 479 17.41 -11.23 -10.68
N LEU A 480 18.31 -12.01 -11.29
CA LEU A 480 18.04 -12.88 -12.44
C LEU A 480 18.34 -14.34 -12.09
N PRO A 481 17.57 -15.31 -12.63
CA PRO A 481 17.85 -16.73 -12.45
C PRO A 481 19.21 -17.12 -13.01
N ARG A 482 19.85 -18.11 -12.38
CA ARG A 482 21.04 -18.78 -12.92
C ARG A 482 20.58 -19.96 -13.79
N TYR A 483 21.22 -20.15 -14.95
CA TYR A 483 20.90 -21.21 -15.92
C TYR A 483 22.07 -22.16 -16.12
#